data_AF-A0A1E7FR11-F1
#
_entry.id   AF-A0A1E7FR11-F1
#
_cell.length_a   1.000
_cell.length_b   1.000
_cell.length_c   1.000
_cell.angle_alpha   90.00
_cell.angle_beta   90.00
_cell.angle_gamma   90.00
#
_symmetry.space_group_name_H-M   'P 1'
#
loop_
_entity.id
_entity.type
_entity.pdbx_description
1 polymer ?
#
loop_
_entity_poly.entity_id
_entity_poly.type
_entity_poly.pdbx_seq_one_letter_code
_entity_poly.pdbx_strand_id
1 'polypeptide(L)'
;MSLQKHHPTRILKYIMKETSEGQQRRGYKSPNDIEDGRARNKLRIHYPSTKLIVGLRHPILWYESFYNHRIQNGYVMPNLAAASSGSGDSSSNSSISSSLDYSYKTFCSGKLNGVCFTRARFHLSLVKWCKTSLLLPTTTTISNNDNSSKTNTKNSNSNMNSKEEWNYFTKGEQKVLRKEIQKTGGAIISPNPIFIYDINQLRMPPPSTPQDTDTDANIDNDQKQKQYYNEFVLSLQEFLNITKDVTTMPLMINESPGKQVGLAGGGNGGMNETEQTRRNTLKMNICNEEFDIIRSWLLESGHQTYEWITTFFINSKHNVFVGGGNSNRGENSDHHTTTGHNLQFIKHLKLYGIDPCPERERERERIRLLQQQQNPE
;
A
#
# COMPACT_ATOMS: atom_id res chain seq x y z
N MET A 1 19.73 6.10 -13.74
CA MET A 1 20.21 6.37 -12.37
C MET A 1 19.23 5.82 -11.34
N SER A 2 19.60 4.82 -10.52
CA SER A 2 18.72 4.38 -9.43
C SER A 2 18.80 5.37 -8.27
N LEU A 3 17.84 6.28 -8.18
CA LEU A 3 17.70 7.24 -7.06
C LEU A 3 17.51 6.55 -5.69
N GLN A 4 17.31 5.22 -5.66
CA GLN A 4 17.06 4.41 -4.46
C GLN A 4 18.20 4.42 -3.42
N LYS A 5 19.43 4.78 -3.79
CA LYS A 5 20.55 4.90 -2.82
C LYS A 5 20.69 6.29 -2.20
N HIS A 6 19.85 7.26 -2.61
CA HIS A 6 19.97 8.63 -2.14
C HIS A 6 18.85 8.99 -1.18
N HIS A 7 19.26 9.43 0.00
CA HIS A 7 18.40 9.94 1.05
C HIS A 7 17.45 11.02 0.49
N PRO A 8 16.16 11.08 0.86
CA PRO A 8 15.17 12.07 0.38
C PRO A 8 15.70 13.50 0.24
N THR A 9 16.45 13.96 1.24
CA THR A 9 17.12 15.27 1.26
C THR A 9 18.00 15.56 0.04
N ARG A 10 18.68 14.57 -0.57
CA ARG A 10 19.48 14.78 -1.78
C ARG A 10 18.59 15.02 -3.00
N ILE A 11 17.53 14.23 -3.14
CA ILE A 11 16.54 14.38 -4.21
C ILE A 11 15.85 15.73 -4.10
N LEU A 12 15.42 16.09 -2.89
CA LEU A 12 14.81 17.39 -2.62
C LEU A 12 15.76 18.55 -2.92
N LYS A 13 17.04 18.46 -2.53
CA LYS A 13 18.04 19.47 -2.89
C LYS A 13 18.20 19.62 -4.40
N TYR A 14 18.23 18.51 -5.14
CA TYR A 14 18.30 18.55 -6.60
C TYR A 14 17.04 19.19 -7.21
N ILE A 15 15.86 18.73 -6.80
CA ILE A 15 14.58 19.30 -7.26
C ILE A 15 14.51 20.80 -6.96
N MET A 16 14.86 21.22 -5.75
CA MET A 16 14.84 22.64 -5.35
C MET A 16 15.86 23.50 -6.11
N LYS A 17 16.98 22.91 -6.57
CA LYS A 17 18.01 23.61 -7.34
C LYS A 17 17.65 23.74 -8.81
N GLU A 18 17.16 22.67 -9.42
CA GLU A 18 16.99 22.58 -10.88
C GLU A 18 15.63 23.10 -11.36
N THR A 19 14.67 23.29 -10.46
CA THR A 19 13.34 23.81 -10.81
C THR A 19 13.12 25.14 -10.11
N SER A 20 12.88 26.19 -10.90
CA SER A 20 12.53 27.51 -10.38
C SER A 20 11.29 27.43 -9.48
N GLU A 21 11.28 28.22 -8.41
CA GLU A 21 10.07 28.37 -7.59
C GLU A 21 8.98 29.01 -8.46
N GLY A 22 7.81 28.36 -8.57
CA GLY A 22 6.76 28.80 -9.48
C GLY A 22 5.68 27.76 -9.77
N GLN A 23 5.02 27.91 -10.92
CA GLN A 23 3.75 27.28 -11.36
C GLN A 23 3.67 25.75 -11.30
N GLN A 24 4.73 25.03 -10.94
CA GLN A 24 4.79 23.57 -10.94
C GLN A 24 4.85 23.01 -9.51
N ARG A 25 3.99 22.01 -9.24
CA ARG A 25 4.12 21.20 -8.03
C ARG A 25 5.32 20.27 -8.18
N ARG A 26 6.14 20.19 -7.14
CA ARG A 26 7.38 19.38 -7.11
C ARG A 26 7.17 18.16 -6.23
N GLY A 27 7.68 17.01 -6.67
CA GLY A 27 7.54 15.75 -5.93
C GLY A 27 8.57 14.72 -6.36
N TYR A 28 8.71 13.69 -5.53
CA TYR A 28 9.52 12.51 -5.86
C TYR A 28 8.78 11.26 -5.39
N LYS A 29 9.17 10.10 -5.92
CA LYS A 29 8.61 8.80 -5.55
C LYS A 29 9.67 7.92 -4.91
N SER A 30 9.44 7.49 -3.68
CA SER A 30 10.25 6.51 -2.97
C SER A 30 9.35 5.56 -2.18
N PRO A 31 9.11 4.33 -2.69
CA PRO A 31 8.24 3.37 -2.01
C PRO A 31 8.70 3.01 -0.59
N ASN A 32 10.00 3.10 -0.30
CA ASN A 32 10.56 2.74 1.02
C ASN A 32 10.35 3.84 2.07
N ASP A 33 10.05 5.09 1.68
CA ASP A 33 9.94 6.21 2.62
C ASP A 33 8.73 6.06 3.56
N ILE A 34 7.67 5.36 3.12
CA ILE A 34 6.51 5.08 3.98
C ILE A 34 6.87 4.15 5.15
N GLU A 35 7.89 3.31 4.97
CA GLU A 35 8.37 2.32 5.96
C GLU A 35 9.53 2.86 6.83
N ASP A 36 10.35 3.79 6.31
CA ASP A 36 11.56 4.29 6.99
C ASP A 36 11.25 5.42 8.00
N GLY A 37 11.44 5.12 9.30
CA GLY A 37 11.28 6.09 10.37
C GLY A 37 12.19 7.33 10.27
N ARG A 38 13.36 7.23 9.63
CA ARG A 38 14.25 8.37 9.38
C ARG A 38 13.70 9.30 8.31
N ALA A 39 13.15 8.74 7.23
CA ALA A 39 12.52 9.52 6.16
C ALA A 39 11.31 10.27 6.72
N ARG A 40 10.43 9.56 7.44
CA ARG A 40 9.29 10.15 8.17
C ARG A 40 9.71 11.29 9.09
N ASN A 41 10.72 11.07 9.95
CA ASN A 41 11.15 12.11 10.89
C ASN A 41 11.68 13.36 10.19
N LYS A 42 12.41 13.19 9.07
CA LYS A 42 12.94 14.32 8.31
C LYS A 42 11.85 15.08 7.54
N LEU A 43 10.89 14.38 6.96
CA LEU A 43 9.73 15.02 6.34
C LEU A 43 8.93 15.80 7.39
N ARG A 44 8.70 15.21 8.57
CA ARG A 44 8.03 15.89 9.69
C ARG A 44 8.75 17.17 10.13
N ILE A 45 10.07 17.10 10.34
CA ILE A 45 10.85 18.22 10.91
C ILE A 45 11.13 19.31 9.87
N HIS A 46 11.57 18.92 8.67
CA HIS A 46 12.08 19.88 7.68
C HIS A 46 11.06 20.25 6.61
N TYR A 47 10.03 19.42 6.40
CA TYR A 47 9.04 19.62 5.35
C TYR A 47 7.62 19.30 5.86
N PRO A 48 7.15 19.95 6.94
CA PRO A 48 5.88 19.59 7.59
C PRO A 48 4.65 19.78 6.69
N SER A 49 4.76 20.64 5.67
CA SER A 49 3.71 20.89 4.67
C SER A 49 3.76 19.93 3.47
N THR A 50 4.72 19.00 3.41
CA THR A 50 4.76 18.01 2.33
C THR A 50 3.52 17.14 2.36
N LYS A 51 2.82 17.10 1.22
CA LYS A 51 1.69 16.23 0.95
C LYS A 51 2.19 14.85 0.52
N LEU A 52 1.63 13.79 1.11
CA LEU A 52 2.02 12.41 0.83
C LEU A 52 0.93 11.73 0.01
N ILE A 53 1.33 11.09 -1.09
CA ILE A 53 0.42 10.32 -1.94
C ILE A 53 0.82 8.85 -1.80
N VAL A 54 -0.08 8.03 -1.26
CA VAL A 54 0.18 6.63 -0.93
C VAL A 54 -0.76 5.73 -1.73
N GLY A 55 -0.19 5.03 -2.71
CA GLY A 55 -0.90 4.00 -3.46
C GLY A 55 -0.83 2.66 -2.75
N LEU A 56 -1.98 2.03 -2.55
CA LEU A 56 -2.10 0.66 -2.06
C LEU A 56 -2.32 -0.30 -3.23
N ARG A 57 -1.96 -1.56 -3.03
CA ARG A 57 -2.28 -2.64 -3.96
C ARG A 57 -2.65 -3.88 -3.16
N HIS A 58 -3.57 -4.69 -3.68
CA HIS A 58 -3.93 -5.99 -3.09
C HIS A 58 -2.68 -6.77 -2.62
N PRO A 59 -2.59 -7.22 -1.34
CA PRO A 59 -1.36 -7.80 -0.78
C PRO A 59 -0.78 -8.97 -1.57
N ILE A 60 -1.63 -9.90 -2.04
CA ILE A 60 -1.22 -11.00 -2.94
C ILE A 60 -0.58 -10.47 -4.22
N LEU A 61 -1.28 -9.60 -4.96
CA LEU A 61 -0.79 -9.06 -6.23
C LEU A 61 0.43 -8.16 -6.06
N TRP A 62 0.51 -7.45 -4.93
CA TRP A 62 1.70 -6.69 -4.55
C TRP A 62 2.89 -7.61 -4.31
N TYR A 63 2.71 -8.68 -3.54
CA TYR A 63 3.77 -9.61 -3.19
C TYR A 63 4.30 -10.34 -4.44
N GLU A 64 3.43 -10.84 -5.30
CA GLU A 64 3.80 -11.41 -6.61
C GLU A 64 4.62 -10.42 -7.46
N SER A 65 4.14 -9.17 -7.57
CA SER A 65 4.83 -8.13 -8.32
C SER A 65 6.19 -7.77 -7.72
N PHE A 66 6.30 -7.73 -6.38
CA PHE A 66 7.55 -7.45 -5.68
C PHE A 66 8.56 -8.59 -5.86
N TYR A 67 8.12 -9.84 -5.69
CA TYR A 67 8.94 -11.03 -5.90
C TYR A 67 9.49 -11.09 -7.33
N ASN A 68 8.60 -10.94 -8.32
CA ASN A 68 8.96 -10.98 -9.74
C ASN A 68 9.85 -9.81 -10.15
N HIS A 69 9.67 -8.62 -9.56
CA HIS A 69 10.58 -7.49 -9.75
C HIS A 69 11.99 -7.83 -9.26
N ARG A 70 12.14 -8.54 -8.14
CA ARG A 70 13.46 -8.92 -7.64
C ARG A 70 14.13 -9.96 -8.54
N ILE A 71 13.40 -10.95 -9.03
CA ILE A 71 13.93 -11.88 -10.04
C ILE A 71 14.42 -11.12 -11.27
N GLN A 72 13.59 -10.19 -11.77
CA GLN A 72 13.91 -9.39 -12.95
C GLN A 72 15.17 -8.54 -12.75
N ASN A 73 15.51 -8.16 -11.52
CA ASN A 73 16.72 -7.44 -11.17
C ASN A 73 17.90 -8.34 -10.76
N GLY A 74 17.78 -9.67 -10.94
CA GLY A 74 18.87 -10.61 -10.72
C GLY A 74 19.11 -10.97 -9.25
N TYR A 75 18.15 -10.68 -8.36
CA TYR A 75 18.23 -11.14 -6.99
C TYR A 75 18.02 -12.66 -6.92
N VAL A 76 18.83 -13.34 -6.11
CA VAL A 76 18.62 -14.75 -5.76
C VAL A 76 17.46 -14.84 -4.79
N MET A 77 16.39 -15.51 -5.21
CA MET A 77 15.17 -15.65 -4.42
C MET A 77 15.18 -16.97 -3.65
N PRO A 78 14.66 -16.98 -2.41
CA PRO A 78 14.52 -18.22 -1.65
C PRO A 78 13.49 -19.14 -2.31
N ASN A 79 13.67 -20.46 -2.17
CA ASN A 79 12.62 -21.42 -2.52
C ASN A 79 11.49 -21.31 -1.49
N LEU A 80 10.44 -20.57 -1.84
CA LEU A 80 9.30 -20.31 -0.97
C LEU A 80 8.50 -21.58 -0.66
N ALA A 81 8.35 -22.48 -1.63
CA ALA A 81 7.66 -23.75 -1.44
C ALA A 81 8.39 -24.57 -0.36
N ALA A 82 9.72 -24.74 -0.49
CA ALA A 82 10.54 -25.45 0.50
C ALA A 82 10.56 -24.78 1.89
N ALA A 83 10.49 -23.44 1.93
CA ALA A 83 10.41 -22.71 3.20
C ALA A 83 9.05 -22.87 3.88
N SER A 84 7.97 -23.07 3.11
CA SER A 84 6.61 -23.25 3.62
C SER A 84 6.31 -24.69 4.02
N SER A 85 6.89 -25.68 3.35
CA SER A 85 6.69 -27.10 3.64
C SER A 85 7.51 -27.60 4.82
N GLY A 86 8.30 -26.73 5.45
CA GLY A 86 8.91 -26.92 6.76
C GLY A 86 9.34 -28.36 6.99
N SER A 87 10.48 -28.75 6.40
CA SER A 87 11.13 -30.03 6.67
C SER A 87 11.26 -30.20 8.18
N GLY A 88 10.30 -30.93 8.74
CA GLY A 88 10.23 -31.27 10.14
C GLY A 88 11.39 -32.18 10.43
N ASP A 89 12.47 -31.59 10.93
CA ASP A 89 13.38 -32.32 11.80
C ASP A 89 12.57 -32.66 13.05
N SER A 90 11.89 -33.81 12.96
CA SER A 90 10.77 -34.23 13.80
C SER A 90 11.24 -34.74 15.17
N SER A 91 12.37 -34.25 15.69
CA SER A 91 13.04 -34.83 16.86
C SER A 91 12.77 -34.12 18.19
N SER A 92 11.84 -33.16 18.24
CA SER A 92 11.40 -32.58 19.52
C SER A 92 9.89 -32.68 19.69
N ASN A 93 9.47 -33.58 20.59
CA ASN A 93 8.12 -33.72 21.11
C ASN A 93 7.68 -32.46 21.88
N SER A 94 7.53 -31.32 21.21
CA SER A 94 6.83 -30.17 21.79
C SER A 94 5.36 -30.27 21.39
N SER A 95 4.52 -30.57 22.36
CA SER A 95 3.06 -30.61 22.26
C SER A 95 2.52 -29.48 21.36
N ILE A 96 1.84 -29.88 20.30
CA ILE A 96 1.17 -29.03 19.32
C ILE A 96 0.07 -28.23 20.04
N SER A 97 0.46 -27.06 20.56
CA SER A 97 -0.48 -26.01 20.91
C SER A 97 -1.01 -25.43 19.61
N SER A 98 -2.32 -25.54 19.39
CA SER A 98 -3.10 -24.99 18.28
C SER A 98 -3.11 -23.45 18.21
N SER A 99 -2.11 -22.78 18.78
CA SER A 99 -1.95 -21.35 18.60
C SER A 99 -1.27 -21.12 17.24
N LEU A 100 -1.98 -20.46 16.34
CA LEU A 100 -1.42 -19.73 15.18
C LEU A 100 -0.33 -18.70 15.55
N ASP A 101 0.18 -18.74 16.78
CA ASP A 101 1.34 -18.01 17.29
C ASP A 101 2.66 -18.70 16.89
N TYR A 102 2.63 -19.58 15.88
CA TYR A 102 3.81 -20.09 15.15
C TYR A 102 4.46 -18.95 14.33
N SER A 103 4.89 -17.94 15.08
CA SER A 103 5.96 -17.02 14.82
C SER A 103 5.91 -16.35 13.45
N TYR A 104 5.10 -15.30 13.37
CA TYR A 104 5.35 -14.16 12.47
C TYR A 104 6.84 -13.70 12.48
N LYS A 105 7.57 -13.97 13.57
CA LYS A 105 9.02 -13.72 13.70
C LYS A 105 9.89 -14.56 12.76
N THR A 106 9.45 -15.73 12.28
CA THR A 106 10.28 -16.64 11.47
C THR A 106 10.24 -16.33 9.97
N PHE A 107 9.19 -15.66 9.49
CA PHE A 107 9.00 -15.38 8.05
C PHE A 107 9.60 -14.06 7.56
N CYS A 108 10.43 -13.43 8.40
CA CYS A 108 11.43 -12.45 8.00
C CYS A 108 12.80 -12.81 8.60
N SER A 109 13.07 -14.11 8.80
CA SER A 109 14.43 -14.54 9.07
C SER A 109 15.35 -14.08 7.92
N GLY A 110 16.60 -13.73 8.23
CA GLY A 110 17.56 -13.23 7.24
C GLY A 110 17.73 -14.14 6.01
N LYS A 111 17.26 -15.40 6.10
CA LYS A 111 17.23 -16.42 5.04
C LYS A 111 16.31 -16.08 3.86
N LEU A 112 15.34 -15.17 4.01
CA LEU A 112 14.41 -14.83 2.92
C LEU A 112 14.94 -13.71 2.00
N ASN A 113 16.23 -13.35 2.09
CA ASN A 113 16.90 -12.39 1.22
C ASN A 113 16.17 -11.03 1.11
N GLY A 114 15.38 -10.61 2.10
CA GLY A 114 14.57 -9.38 2.08
C GLY A 114 13.19 -9.50 1.41
N VAL A 115 12.73 -10.73 1.14
CA VAL A 115 11.39 -11.03 0.63
C VAL A 115 10.46 -11.27 1.83
N CYS A 116 10.10 -10.17 2.47
CA CYS A 116 9.36 -10.17 3.72
C CYS A 116 7.86 -9.98 3.50
N PHE A 117 7.04 -10.92 3.98
CA PHE A 117 5.58 -10.81 3.94
C PHE A 117 5.05 -9.65 4.77
N THR A 118 5.77 -9.26 5.83
CA THR A 118 5.42 -8.12 6.70
C THR A 118 5.24 -6.82 5.90
N ARG A 119 5.92 -6.67 4.75
CA ARG A 119 5.77 -5.50 3.88
C ARG A 119 4.40 -5.42 3.18
N ALA A 120 3.70 -6.54 3.06
CA ALA A 120 2.33 -6.58 2.54
C ALA A 120 1.28 -6.14 3.59
N ARG A 121 1.67 -6.01 4.86
CA ARG A 121 0.82 -5.48 5.94
C ARG A 121 0.85 -3.95 5.93
N PHE A 122 0.20 -3.33 4.94
CA PHE A 122 0.31 -1.89 4.74
C PHE A 122 -0.13 -1.04 5.94
N HIS A 123 -1.06 -1.52 6.76
CA HIS A 123 -1.46 -0.87 8.02
C HIS A 123 -0.28 -0.67 8.98
N LEU A 124 0.72 -1.56 9.01
CA LEU A 124 1.94 -1.39 9.82
C LEU A 124 2.80 -0.22 9.36
N SER A 125 2.84 0.05 8.06
CA SER A 125 3.57 1.20 7.52
C SER A 125 2.81 2.49 7.79
N LEU A 126 1.49 2.47 7.63
CA LEU A 126 0.62 3.63 7.81
C LEU A 126 0.52 4.08 9.28
N VAL A 127 0.39 3.15 10.23
CA VAL A 127 0.26 3.48 11.66
C VAL A 127 1.45 4.29 12.16
N LYS A 128 2.65 4.06 11.60
CA LYS A 128 3.87 4.78 11.98
C LYS A 128 3.82 6.27 11.65
N TRP A 129 2.90 6.71 10.79
CA TRP A 129 2.66 8.13 10.46
C TRP A 129 1.79 8.85 11.49
N CYS A 130 1.40 8.16 12.57
CA CYS A 130 0.71 8.76 13.71
C CYS A 130 -0.57 9.50 13.34
N LYS A 131 -1.32 8.94 12.39
CA LYS A 131 -2.60 9.50 11.98
C LYS A 131 -3.77 9.00 12.83
N THR A 132 -3.62 7.96 13.63
CA THR A 132 -4.73 7.41 14.42
C THR A 132 -4.55 7.66 15.91
N SER A 133 -5.63 7.48 16.66
CA SER A 133 -5.66 7.68 18.11
C SER A 133 -4.85 6.63 18.89
N LEU A 134 -4.42 5.52 18.26
CA LEU A 134 -3.49 4.52 18.83
C LEU A 134 -2.31 5.12 19.59
N LEU A 135 -1.91 6.31 19.17
CA LEU A 135 -0.67 6.94 19.59
C LEU A 135 -0.88 8.08 20.57
N LEU A 136 -2.09 8.65 20.70
CA LEU A 136 -2.29 9.75 21.63
C LEU A 136 -1.98 9.25 23.05
N PRO A 137 -0.97 9.84 23.74
CA PRO A 137 -0.71 9.46 25.11
C PRO A 137 -2.00 9.75 25.86
N THR A 138 -2.59 8.72 26.46
CA THR A 138 -3.54 8.93 27.53
C THR A 138 -2.75 9.69 28.57
N THR A 139 -2.94 11.02 28.61
CA THR A 139 -2.45 11.88 29.67
C THR A 139 -3.22 11.50 30.94
N THR A 140 -3.02 10.27 31.43
CA THR A 140 -2.95 10.02 32.85
C THR A 140 -1.69 10.73 33.29
N THR A 141 -1.79 12.04 33.39
CA THR A 141 -0.95 12.85 34.25
C THR A 141 -1.01 12.13 35.58
N ILE A 142 0.06 11.40 35.92
CA ILE A 142 0.26 10.90 37.27
C ILE A 142 0.48 12.17 38.10
N SER A 143 -0.63 12.82 38.47
CA SER A 143 -0.66 13.88 39.47
C SER A 143 -0.32 13.20 40.78
N ASN A 144 0.98 13.12 41.05
CA ASN A 144 1.48 13.00 42.40
C ASN A 144 1.27 14.39 43.02
N ASN A 145 0.36 14.47 44.00
CA ASN A 145 -0.11 15.67 44.70
C ASN A 145 -1.30 16.36 44.03
N ASP A 146 -2.51 16.11 44.52
CA ASP A 146 -3.17 17.06 45.43
C ASP A 146 -4.51 16.52 45.97
N ASN A 147 -4.64 16.57 47.29
CA ASN A 147 -5.89 16.38 48.01
C ASN A 147 -6.79 17.61 47.82
N SER A 148 -7.52 17.77 46.70
CA SER A 148 -8.77 18.55 46.74
C SER A 148 -9.69 18.34 45.53
N SER A 149 -10.98 18.26 45.84
CA SER A 149 -12.15 18.49 44.99
C SER A 149 -12.44 17.55 43.82
N LYS A 150 -13.40 16.66 44.10
CA LYS A 150 -14.11 15.77 43.18
C LYS A 150 -14.94 16.56 42.15
N THR A 151 -14.48 16.68 40.91
CA THR A 151 -15.40 16.89 39.77
C THR A 151 -15.12 15.82 38.71
N ASN A 152 -15.98 14.80 38.72
CA ASN A 152 -15.93 13.62 37.85
C ASN A 152 -16.49 13.95 36.47
N THR A 153 -15.74 14.66 35.63
CA THR A 153 -16.09 14.76 34.20
C THR A 153 -15.47 13.58 33.48
N LYS A 154 -16.20 12.46 33.46
CA LYS A 154 -15.82 11.21 32.76
C LYS A 154 -15.74 11.45 31.25
N ASN A 155 -14.55 11.73 30.74
CA ASN A 155 -14.27 11.70 29.31
C ASN A 155 -13.92 10.24 28.91
N SER A 156 -14.91 9.35 28.94
CA SER A 156 -14.73 7.88 28.84
C SER A 156 -14.62 7.34 27.41
N ASN A 157 -14.92 8.13 26.38
CA ASN A 157 -15.08 7.59 25.02
C ASN A 157 -13.78 7.49 24.20
N SER A 158 -12.71 8.20 24.55
CA SER A 158 -11.44 8.12 23.78
C SER A 158 -10.60 6.89 24.08
N ASN A 159 -10.81 6.23 25.23
CA ASN A 159 -9.98 5.10 25.67
C ASN A 159 -10.41 3.73 25.11
N MET A 160 -11.66 3.55 24.69
CA MET A 160 -12.07 2.25 24.12
C MET A 160 -11.48 2.03 22.72
N ASN A 161 -11.49 3.07 21.88
CA ASN A 161 -11.06 2.95 20.49
C ASN A 161 -9.56 2.61 20.35
N SER A 162 -8.70 3.08 21.26
CA SER A 162 -7.26 2.80 21.18
C SER A 162 -6.94 1.34 21.50
N LYS A 163 -7.62 0.73 22.48
CA LYS A 163 -7.43 -0.69 22.83
C LYS A 163 -7.89 -1.60 21.69
N GLU A 164 -9.02 -1.28 21.07
CA GLU A 164 -9.53 -2.01 19.90
C GLU A 164 -8.57 -1.90 18.71
N GLU A 165 -8.04 -0.70 18.45
CA GLU A 165 -7.09 -0.49 17.36
C GLU A 165 -5.80 -1.31 17.55
N TRP A 166 -5.31 -1.45 18.80
CA TRP A 166 -4.13 -2.29 19.09
C TRP A 166 -4.32 -3.77 18.76
N ASN A 167 -5.55 -4.28 18.69
CA ASN A 167 -5.82 -5.69 18.40
C ASN A 167 -5.46 -6.08 16.95
N TYR A 168 -5.33 -5.10 16.04
CA TYR A 168 -4.88 -5.33 14.66
C TYR A 168 -3.37 -5.59 14.55
N PHE A 169 -2.64 -5.50 15.66
CA PHE A 169 -1.20 -5.67 15.71
C PHE A 169 -0.84 -6.84 16.63
N THR A 170 0.04 -7.72 16.16
CA THR A 170 0.60 -8.80 17.00
C THR A 170 1.37 -8.20 18.18
N LYS A 171 1.50 -8.94 19.28
CA LYS A 171 2.28 -8.48 20.46
C LYS A 171 3.70 -8.03 20.10
N GLY A 172 4.32 -8.69 19.12
CA GLY A 172 5.64 -8.32 18.59
C GLY A 172 5.63 -6.97 17.89
N GLU A 173 4.66 -6.73 17.00
CA GLU A 173 4.47 -5.46 16.32
C GLU A 173 4.13 -4.33 17.29
N GLN A 174 3.25 -4.58 18.27
CA GLN A 174 2.93 -3.62 19.32
C GLN A 174 4.19 -3.17 20.07
N LYS A 175 5.07 -4.11 20.44
CA LYS A 175 6.34 -3.81 21.11
C LYS A 175 7.26 -2.96 20.23
N VAL A 176 7.36 -3.27 18.93
CA VAL A 176 8.17 -2.50 17.97
C VAL A 176 7.61 -1.09 17.81
N LEU A 177 6.29 -0.96 17.61
CA LEU A 177 5.62 0.33 17.47
C LEU A 177 5.82 1.19 18.72
N ARG A 178 5.57 0.65 19.92
CA ARG A 178 5.82 1.35 21.20
C ARG A 178 7.24 1.89 21.31
N LYS A 179 8.24 1.08 20.94
CA LYS A 179 9.65 1.52 20.95
C LYS A 179 9.90 2.64 19.93
N GLU A 180 9.36 2.54 18.72
CA GLU A 180 9.50 3.60 17.71
C GLU A 180 8.88 4.92 18.19
N ILE A 181 7.68 4.86 18.79
CA ILE A 181 6.96 6.02 19.33
C ILE A 181 7.74 6.67 20.47
N GLN A 182 8.26 5.87 21.41
CA GLN A 182 9.08 6.37 22.51
C GLN A 182 10.34 7.07 22.00
N LYS A 183 10.99 6.49 20.97
CA LYS A 183 12.20 7.06 20.36
C LYS A 183 11.96 8.42 19.71
N THR A 184 10.74 8.71 19.23
CA THR A 184 10.39 10.01 18.63
C THR A 184 9.99 11.08 19.63
N GLY A 185 10.18 10.86 20.93
CA GLY A 185 9.74 11.79 21.98
C GLY A 185 8.24 11.68 22.24
N GLY A 186 7.67 10.50 22.01
CA GLY A 186 6.23 10.26 22.05
C GLY A 186 5.57 10.33 20.68
N ALA A 187 4.25 10.17 20.70
CA ALA A 187 3.42 10.18 19.52
C ALA A 187 3.18 11.59 19.00
N ILE A 188 4.14 12.07 18.23
CA ILE A 188 3.96 13.31 17.51
C ILE A 188 3.18 12.98 16.24
N ILE A 189 1.91 13.39 16.20
CA ILE A 189 1.07 13.32 15.00
C ILE A 189 1.86 13.93 13.83
N SER A 190 1.98 13.20 12.72
CA SER A 190 2.64 13.76 11.55
C SER A 190 1.80 14.92 11.01
N PRO A 191 2.39 16.12 10.79
CA PRO A 191 1.69 17.25 10.20
C PRO A 191 1.41 17.03 8.71
N ASN A 192 2.15 16.12 8.06
CA ASN A 192 2.06 15.85 6.63
C ASN A 192 0.69 15.26 6.26
N PRO A 193 -0.13 15.91 5.44
CA PRO A 193 -1.40 15.34 5.01
C PRO A 193 -1.16 14.13 4.10
N ILE A 194 -2.01 13.11 4.19
CA ILE A 194 -1.88 11.85 3.45
C ILE A 194 -3.10 11.67 2.55
N PHE A 195 -2.86 11.47 1.25
CA PHE A 195 -3.85 11.02 0.29
C PHE A 195 -3.60 9.54 0.00
N ILE A 196 -4.59 8.70 0.29
CA ILE A 196 -4.50 7.25 0.10
C ILE A 196 -5.47 6.80 -1.00
N TYR A 197 -5.02 5.88 -1.85
CA TYR A 197 -5.85 5.35 -2.93
C TYR A 197 -5.46 3.89 -3.23
N ASP A 198 -6.37 3.14 -3.85
CA ASP A 198 -6.09 1.83 -4.40
C ASP A 198 -5.62 1.97 -5.85
N ILE A 199 -4.55 1.26 -6.24
CA ILE A 199 -3.96 1.40 -7.56
C ILE A 199 -4.91 1.02 -8.71
N ASN A 200 -5.95 0.23 -8.47
CA ASN A 200 -6.94 -0.08 -9.50
C ASN A 200 -7.84 1.12 -9.81
N GLN A 201 -7.88 2.15 -8.96
CA GLN A 201 -8.51 3.44 -9.29
C GLN A 201 -7.77 4.21 -10.39
N LEU A 202 -6.51 3.84 -10.69
CA LEU A 202 -5.75 4.40 -11.81
C LEU A 202 -6.02 3.70 -13.14
N ARG A 203 -6.73 2.56 -13.15
CA ARG A 203 -7.04 1.86 -14.40
C ARG A 203 -8.08 2.67 -15.15
N MET A 204 -7.70 3.25 -16.28
CA MET A 204 -8.71 3.66 -17.25
C MET A 204 -9.33 2.40 -17.86
N PRO A 205 -10.62 2.43 -18.26
CA PRO A 205 -11.12 1.41 -19.17
C PRO A 205 -10.21 1.43 -20.43
N PRO A 206 -9.88 0.25 -20.99
CA PRO A 206 -9.24 0.23 -22.29
C PRO A 206 -10.10 1.03 -23.27
N PRO A 207 -9.51 1.75 -24.24
CA PRO A 207 -10.32 2.36 -25.30
C PRO A 207 -11.15 1.24 -25.94
N SER A 208 -12.47 1.41 -25.92
CA SER A 208 -13.42 0.46 -26.51
C SER A 208 -12.96 0.12 -27.93
N THR A 209 -12.60 -1.15 -28.15
CA THR A 209 -12.26 -1.64 -29.48
C THR A 209 -13.50 -1.49 -30.36
N PRO A 210 -13.39 -0.88 -31.57
CA PRO A 210 -14.55 -0.64 -32.44
C PRO A 210 -15.34 -1.90 -32.84
N GLN A 211 -14.84 -3.10 -32.53
CA GLN A 211 -15.46 -4.39 -32.87
C GLN A 211 -16.33 -5.01 -31.76
N ASP A 212 -16.38 -4.45 -30.55
CA ASP A 212 -17.21 -4.99 -29.46
C ASP A 212 -18.57 -4.28 -29.38
N THR A 213 -19.34 -4.27 -30.47
CA THR A 213 -20.57 -3.46 -30.59
C THR A 213 -21.80 -4.01 -29.86
N ASP A 214 -21.76 -5.23 -29.29
CA ASP A 214 -23.02 -5.98 -29.09
C ASP A 214 -23.42 -6.34 -27.65
N THR A 215 -22.95 -5.64 -26.60
CA THR A 215 -23.64 -5.77 -25.29
C THR A 215 -23.73 -4.44 -24.52
N ASP A 216 -24.96 -3.99 -24.24
CA ASP A 216 -25.28 -2.83 -23.40
C ASP A 216 -24.56 -2.85 -22.02
N ALA A 217 -24.25 -4.05 -21.52
CA ALA A 217 -23.55 -4.25 -20.24
C ALA A 217 -22.09 -3.74 -20.23
N ASN A 218 -21.38 -3.79 -21.37
CA ASN A 218 -19.99 -3.33 -21.45
C ASN A 218 -19.91 -1.79 -21.44
N ILE A 219 -20.86 -1.12 -22.09
CA ILE A 219 -20.93 0.36 -22.15
C ILE A 219 -21.09 0.94 -20.75
N ASP A 220 -21.94 0.35 -19.91
CA ASP A 220 -22.18 0.80 -18.54
C ASP A 220 -20.91 0.64 -17.66
N ASN A 221 -20.17 -0.46 -17.82
CA ASN A 221 -18.95 -0.68 -17.04
C ASN A 221 -17.82 0.30 -17.41
N ASP A 222 -17.63 0.60 -18.70
CA ASP A 222 -16.63 1.57 -19.15
C ASP A 222 -16.96 2.99 -18.70
N GLN A 223 -18.24 3.39 -18.76
CA GLN A 223 -18.70 4.67 -18.25
C GLN A 223 -18.47 4.79 -16.73
N LYS A 224 -18.79 3.73 -15.97
CA LYS A 224 -18.52 3.67 -14.53
C LYS A 224 -17.04 3.78 -14.20
N GLN A 225 -16.18 3.04 -14.90
CA GLN A 225 -14.74 3.10 -14.66
C GLN A 225 -14.16 4.48 -15.01
N LYS A 226 -14.62 5.10 -16.09
CA LYS A 226 -14.25 6.48 -16.45
C LYS A 226 -14.70 7.48 -15.39
N GLN A 227 -15.91 7.33 -14.86
CA GLN A 227 -16.40 8.15 -13.75
C GLN A 227 -15.50 8.01 -12.52
N TYR A 228 -15.15 6.78 -12.13
CA TYR A 228 -14.27 6.55 -10.97
C TYR A 228 -12.88 7.15 -11.14
N TYR A 229 -12.32 7.06 -12.35
CA TYR A 229 -11.07 7.71 -12.67
C TYR A 229 -11.17 9.23 -12.52
N ASN A 230 -12.23 9.84 -13.06
CA ASN A 230 -12.46 11.28 -12.95
C ASN A 230 -12.62 11.72 -11.49
N GLU A 231 -13.39 10.99 -10.68
CA GLU A 231 -13.55 11.26 -9.24
C GLU A 231 -12.21 11.17 -8.51
N PHE A 232 -11.38 10.17 -8.83
CA PHE A 232 -10.02 10.06 -8.31
C PHE A 232 -9.16 11.27 -8.67
N VAL A 233 -9.18 11.69 -9.95
CA VAL A 233 -8.39 12.83 -10.45
C VAL A 233 -8.82 14.12 -9.76
N LEU A 234 -10.12 14.38 -9.65
CA LEU A 234 -10.66 15.56 -8.95
C LEU A 234 -10.25 15.58 -7.48
N SER A 235 -10.38 14.45 -6.79
CA SER A 235 -9.94 14.32 -5.38
C SER A 235 -8.44 14.62 -5.23
N LEU A 236 -7.62 14.15 -6.17
CA LEU A 236 -6.18 14.38 -6.17
C LEU A 236 -5.83 15.83 -6.47
N GLN A 237 -6.52 16.48 -7.42
CA GLN A 237 -6.32 17.90 -7.73
C GLN A 237 -6.63 18.78 -6.54
N GLU A 238 -7.77 18.53 -5.89
CA GLU A 238 -8.17 19.24 -4.68
C GLU A 238 -7.14 19.01 -3.58
N PHE A 239 -6.77 17.75 -3.31
CA PHE A 239 -5.73 17.44 -2.34
C PHE A 239 -4.41 18.15 -2.64
N LEU A 240 -4.03 18.33 -3.90
CA LEU A 240 -2.81 19.01 -4.30
C LEU A 240 -2.94 20.54 -4.40
N ASN A 241 -4.15 21.08 -4.20
CA ASN A 241 -4.50 22.49 -4.46
C ASN A 241 -4.06 22.89 -5.88
N ILE A 242 -4.46 22.12 -6.89
CA ILE A 242 -4.24 22.42 -8.31
C ILE A 242 -5.54 22.99 -8.86
N THR A 243 -5.52 24.26 -9.26
CA THR A 243 -6.70 24.97 -9.80
C THR A 243 -6.96 24.65 -11.27
N LYS A 244 -5.94 24.22 -12.00
CA LYS A 244 -6.07 23.83 -13.41
C LYS A 244 -6.72 22.45 -13.50
N ASP A 245 -7.67 22.33 -14.43
CA ASP A 245 -8.24 21.03 -14.77
C ASP A 245 -7.17 20.10 -15.38
N VAL A 246 -6.85 19.00 -14.69
CA VAL A 246 -5.88 18.00 -15.13
C VAL A 246 -6.55 16.79 -15.78
N THR A 247 -7.89 16.72 -15.81
CA THR A 247 -8.61 15.65 -16.53
C THR A 247 -8.37 15.73 -18.04
N THR A 248 -7.97 16.90 -18.53
CA THR A 248 -7.60 17.17 -19.92
C THR A 248 -6.10 17.01 -20.19
N MET A 249 -5.28 16.70 -19.18
CA MET A 249 -3.86 16.47 -19.42
C MET A 249 -3.67 15.18 -20.23
N PRO A 250 -2.76 15.18 -21.22
CA PRO A 250 -2.47 13.98 -21.98
C PRO A 250 -2.07 12.86 -21.01
N LEU A 251 -2.60 11.66 -21.25
CA LEU A 251 -2.24 10.47 -20.49
C LEU A 251 -0.72 10.42 -20.41
N MET A 252 -0.19 10.22 -19.19
CA MET A 252 1.25 10.10 -19.01
C MET A 252 1.77 9.10 -20.04
N ILE A 253 2.72 9.55 -20.86
CA ILE A 253 3.43 8.65 -21.76
C ILE A 253 3.97 7.53 -20.86
N ASN A 254 3.52 6.31 -21.09
CA ASN A 254 4.01 5.12 -20.40
C ASN A 254 5.45 4.85 -20.87
N GLU A 255 6.37 5.78 -20.61
CA GLU A 255 7.78 5.48 -20.61
C GLU A 255 7.97 4.45 -19.50
N SER A 256 8.10 3.18 -19.89
CA SER A 256 8.39 2.09 -18.95
C SER A 256 9.82 2.31 -18.43
N PRO A 257 10.01 2.94 -17.26
CA PRO A 257 11.34 3.35 -16.84
C PRO A 257 12.11 2.07 -16.52
N GLY A 258 13.19 1.82 -17.26
CA GLY A 258 14.00 0.60 -17.11
C GLY A 258 13.84 -0.44 -18.21
N LYS A 259 12.99 -0.21 -19.22
CA LYS A 259 13.01 -0.97 -20.48
C LYS A 259 13.76 -0.21 -21.57
N GLN A 260 14.91 0.37 -21.25
CA GLN A 260 15.84 0.83 -22.29
C GLN A 260 16.51 -0.41 -22.89
N VAL A 261 15.79 -1.05 -23.81
CA VAL A 261 16.37 -1.98 -24.76
C VAL A 261 17.21 -1.12 -25.72
N GLY A 262 18.52 -1.06 -25.45
CA GLY A 262 19.53 -0.92 -26.50
C GLY A 262 19.53 0.33 -27.37
N LEU A 263 19.17 1.51 -26.87
CA LEU A 263 19.34 2.74 -27.67
C LEU A 263 20.39 3.68 -27.08
N ALA A 264 21.52 3.70 -27.80
CA ALA A 264 22.57 4.69 -27.88
C ALA A 264 23.54 4.82 -26.70
N GLY A 265 24.65 4.07 -26.76
CA GLY A 265 25.88 4.47 -26.06
C GLY A 265 26.84 3.37 -25.58
N GLY A 266 27.22 2.41 -26.44
CA GLY A 266 28.59 1.87 -26.42
C GLY A 266 29.07 0.98 -25.27
N GLY A 267 28.18 0.33 -24.49
CA GLY A 267 28.59 -0.69 -23.53
C GLY A 267 27.70 -1.93 -23.62
N ASN A 268 28.28 -3.09 -23.97
CA ASN A 268 27.69 -4.44 -24.11
C ASN A 268 26.99 -4.97 -22.84
N GLY A 269 25.98 -4.28 -22.33
CA GLY A 269 25.24 -4.64 -21.11
C GLY A 269 23.76 -4.98 -21.35
N GLY A 270 23.34 -5.20 -22.60
CA GLY A 270 22.01 -5.74 -22.88
C GLY A 270 21.88 -7.11 -22.23
N MET A 271 20.84 -7.30 -21.42
CA MET A 271 20.56 -8.61 -20.83
C MET A 271 20.37 -9.63 -21.96
N ASN A 272 21.22 -10.66 -22.01
CA ASN A 272 21.10 -11.74 -22.99
C ASN A 272 19.67 -12.30 -22.95
N GLU A 273 19.06 -12.50 -24.12
CA GLU A 273 17.73 -13.10 -24.26
C GLU A 273 17.62 -14.42 -23.49
N THR A 274 18.68 -15.22 -23.47
CA THR A 274 18.78 -16.46 -22.68
C THR A 274 18.60 -16.19 -21.18
N GLU A 275 19.25 -15.13 -20.65
CA GLU A 275 19.11 -14.74 -19.25
C GLU A 275 17.72 -14.16 -18.95
N GLN A 276 17.12 -13.44 -19.89
CA GLN A 276 15.76 -12.93 -19.75
C GLN A 276 14.73 -14.07 -19.72
N THR A 277 14.88 -15.08 -20.59
CA THR A 277 14.06 -16.29 -20.60
C THR A 277 14.23 -17.07 -19.30
N ARG A 278 15.48 -17.25 -18.83
CA ARG A 278 15.76 -17.88 -17.53
C ARG A 278 15.11 -17.11 -16.36
N ARG A 279 15.12 -15.78 -16.37
CA ARG A 279 14.41 -14.97 -15.34
C ARG A 279 12.90 -15.10 -15.44
N ASN A 280 12.36 -15.23 -16.65
CA ASN A 280 10.93 -15.40 -16.85
C ASN A 280 10.44 -16.75 -16.30
N THR A 281 11.20 -17.84 -16.45
CA THR A 281 10.84 -19.15 -15.89
C THR A 281 10.89 -19.18 -14.37
N LEU A 282 11.69 -18.31 -13.74
CA LEU A 282 11.76 -18.18 -12.29
C LEU A 282 10.64 -17.34 -11.68
N LYS A 283 9.87 -16.59 -12.48
CA LYS A 283 8.79 -15.74 -11.97
C LYS A 283 7.76 -16.60 -11.25
N MET A 284 7.40 -16.14 -10.06
CA MET A 284 6.35 -16.74 -9.26
C MET A 284 4.99 -16.42 -9.87
N ASN A 285 4.16 -17.45 -9.99
CA ASN A 285 2.72 -17.32 -10.10
C ASN A 285 2.11 -17.65 -8.74
N ILE A 286 1.68 -16.64 -8.00
CA ILE A 286 1.17 -16.80 -6.62
C ILE A 286 -0.13 -17.64 -6.55
N CYS A 287 -0.77 -17.89 -7.68
CA CYS A 287 -1.95 -18.74 -7.79
C CYS A 287 -1.64 -20.23 -7.94
N ASN A 288 -0.37 -20.62 -8.09
CA ASN A 288 -0.02 -22.04 -8.01
C ASN A 288 -0.31 -22.58 -6.60
N GLU A 289 -0.76 -23.84 -6.53
CA GLU A 289 -1.10 -24.55 -5.27
C GLU A 289 0.06 -24.57 -4.26
N GLU A 290 1.31 -24.63 -4.76
CA GLU A 290 2.52 -24.61 -3.93
C GLU A 290 2.66 -23.35 -3.05
N PHE A 291 1.90 -22.29 -3.34
CA PHE A 291 1.92 -21.03 -2.58
C PHE A 291 0.65 -20.80 -1.75
N ASP A 292 -0.23 -21.79 -1.59
CA ASP A 292 -1.52 -21.64 -0.88
C ASP A 292 -1.36 -21.16 0.56
N ILE A 293 -0.34 -21.68 1.27
CA ILE A 293 -0.03 -21.26 2.65
C ILE A 293 0.33 -19.76 2.68
N ILE A 294 1.20 -19.33 1.76
CA ILE A 294 1.62 -17.94 1.63
C ILE A 294 0.42 -17.05 1.27
N ARG A 295 -0.41 -17.50 0.32
CA ARG A 295 -1.60 -16.80 -0.14
C ARG A 295 -2.58 -16.59 1.01
N SER A 296 -2.81 -17.61 1.82
CA SER A 296 -3.64 -17.55 3.02
C SER A 296 -3.17 -16.49 4.03
N TRP A 297 -1.86 -16.39 4.30
CA TRP A 297 -1.33 -15.33 5.18
C TRP A 297 -1.44 -13.93 4.60
N LEU A 298 -1.25 -13.80 3.29
CA LEU A 298 -1.41 -12.52 2.59
C LEU A 298 -2.87 -12.07 2.58
N LEU A 299 -3.83 -12.99 2.50
CA LEU A 299 -5.27 -12.71 2.62
C LEU A 299 -5.63 -12.22 4.01
N GLU A 300 -5.17 -12.91 5.05
CA GLU A 300 -5.37 -12.48 6.43
C GLU A 300 -4.78 -11.07 6.65
N SER A 301 -3.57 -10.83 6.14
CA SER A 301 -2.94 -9.51 6.18
C SER A 301 -3.75 -8.45 5.42
N GLY A 302 -4.39 -8.83 4.32
CA GLY A 302 -5.25 -7.97 3.53
C GLY A 302 -6.56 -7.63 4.22
N HIS A 303 -7.19 -8.62 4.85
CA HIS A 303 -8.38 -8.44 5.68
C HIS A 303 -8.12 -7.48 6.84
N GLN A 304 -7.06 -7.73 7.64
CA GLN A 304 -6.65 -6.83 8.73
C GLN A 304 -6.34 -5.41 8.24
N THR A 305 -5.71 -5.29 7.06
CA THR A 305 -5.42 -3.98 6.46
C THR A 305 -6.70 -3.25 6.08
N TYR A 306 -7.65 -3.93 5.43
CA TYR A 306 -8.95 -3.38 5.07
C TYR A 306 -9.70 -2.88 6.30
N GLU A 307 -9.86 -3.73 7.31
CA GLU A 307 -10.60 -3.39 8.52
C GLU A 307 -9.95 -2.24 9.29
N TRP A 308 -8.64 -2.27 9.48
CA TRP A 308 -7.94 -1.19 10.20
C TRP A 308 -8.03 0.15 9.46
N ILE A 309 -7.83 0.14 8.12
CA ILE A 309 -7.89 1.38 7.34
C ILE A 309 -9.30 1.98 7.40
N THR A 310 -10.32 1.16 7.20
CA THR A 310 -11.72 1.62 7.14
C THR A 310 -12.28 2.02 8.50
N THR A 311 -11.84 1.36 9.58
CA THR A 311 -12.30 1.64 10.94
C THR A 311 -11.57 2.84 11.55
N PHE A 312 -10.24 2.90 11.43
CA PHE A 312 -9.43 3.88 12.16
C PHE A 312 -8.77 4.92 11.25
N PHE A 313 -8.10 4.48 10.19
CA PHE A 313 -7.20 5.37 9.45
C PHE A 313 -7.92 6.47 8.67
N ILE A 314 -8.92 6.12 7.86
CA ILE A 314 -9.66 7.11 7.05
C ILE A 314 -10.63 7.96 7.87
N ASN A 315 -11.02 7.46 9.06
CA ASN A 315 -11.85 8.20 10.01
C ASN A 315 -11.02 9.10 10.94
N SER A 316 -9.70 9.12 10.75
CA SER A 316 -8.81 10.02 11.46
C SER A 316 -9.18 11.49 11.27
N LYS A 317 -9.08 12.27 12.36
CA LYS A 317 -9.16 13.73 12.33
C LYS A 317 -7.88 14.41 11.82
N HIS A 318 -6.85 13.65 11.43
CA HIS A 318 -5.47 14.14 11.20
C HIS A 318 -5.07 14.23 9.72
N ASN A 319 -5.91 14.87 8.89
CA ASN A 319 -5.62 15.17 7.48
C ASN A 319 -5.33 13.93 6.62
N VAL A 320 -6.22 12.93 6.69
CA VAL A 320 -6.23 11.77 5.79
C VAL A 320 -7.33 11.99 4.74
N PHE A 321 -6.95 11.87 3.47
CA PHE A 321 -7.79 12.03 2.29
C PHE A 321 -7.80 10.73 1.50
N VAL A 322 -8.91 10.45 0.82
CA VAL A 322 -9.11 9.19 0.09
C VAL A 322 -9.36 9.50 -1.38
N GLY A 323 -8.75 8.75 -2.29
CA GLY A 323 -9.00 8.88 -3.72
C GLY A 323 -10.42 8.49 -4.09
N GLY A 324 -11.11 9.33 -4.85
CA GLY A 324 -12.52 9.18 -5.19
C GLY A 324 -13.49 9.61 -4.07
N GLY A 325 -12.96 10.24 -3.01
CA GLY A 325 -13.75 10.85 -1.95
C GLY A 325 -14.17 12.27 -2.34
N ASN A 326 -15.47 12.59 -2.27
CA ASN A 326 -15.91 13.95 -2.56
C ASN A 326 -15.45 14.94 -1.47
N SER A 327 -14.70 15.95 -1.92
CA SER A 327 -14.05 17.05 -1.18
C SER A 327 -14.90 17.81 -0.16
N ASN A 328 -16.21 17.82 -0.38
CA ASN A 328 -17.13 18.79 0.23
C ASN A 328 -17.45 18.50 1.70
N ARG A 329 -16.42 18.28 2.54
CA ARG A 329 -16.46 18.61 3.97
C ARG A 329 -16.44 20.14 4.09
N GLY A 330 -17.55 20.78 3.73
CA GLY A 330 -17.82 22.12 4.24
C GLY A 330 -17.88 22.04 5.77
N GLU A 331 -17.11 22.89 6.45
CA GLU A 331 -16.91 22.88 7.91
C GLU A 331 -18.18 23.09 8.76
N ASN A 332 -19.37 23.22 8.15
CA ASN A 332 -20.60 23.63 8.83
C ASN A 332 -21.75 22.61 8.80
N SER A 333 -21.54 21.34 8.42
CA SER A 333 -22.59 20.32 8.57
C SER A 333 -22.34 19.43 9.79
N ASP A 334 -22.92 19.81 10.92
CA ASP A 334 -22.93 19.04 12.19
C ASP A 334 -23.75 17.73 12.13
N HIS A 335 -24.03 17.20 10.93
CA HIS A 335 -24.67 15.89 10.74
C HIS A 335 -23.78 14.97 9.92
N HIS A 336 -23.00 14.17 10.65
CA HIS A 336 -22.17 13.07 10.19
C HIS A 336 -23.00 11.93 9.57
N THR A 337 -23.42 12.06 8.32
CA THR A 337 -23.70 10.88 7.48
C THR A 337 -22.56 10.69 6.49
N THR A 338 -21.44 10.17 7.00
CA THR A 338 -20.19 9.88 6.27
C THR A 338 -20.33 8.73 5.25
N THR A 339 -21.53 8.26 4.96
CA THR A 339 -21.80 6.94 4.37
C THR A 339 -21.72 6.86 2.85
N GLY A 340 -21.76 7.98 2.12
CA GLY A 340 -21.82 7.95 0.64
C GLY A 340 -20.49 8.09 -0.09
N HIS A 341 -19.51 8.79 0.47
CA HIS A 341 -18.48 9.43 -0.37
C HIS A 341 -17.19 8.63 -0.60
N ASN A 342 -16.91 7.56 0.16
CA ASN A 342 -15.68 6.76 -0.02
C ASN A 342 -15.96 5.35 -0.57
N LEU A 343 -17.15 5.13 -1.15
CA LEU A 343 -17.64 3.79 -1.46
C LEU A 343 -16.70 3.01 -2.40
N GLN A 344 -16.06 3.64 -3.38
CA GLN A 344 -15.21 2.92 -4.34
C GLN A 344 -13.88 2.46 -3.76
N PHE A 345 -13.17 3.37 -3.07
CA PHE A 345 -11.94 2.98 -2.36
C PHE A 345 -12.23 1.87 -1.33
N ILE A 346 -13.31 1.99 -0.57
CA ILE A 346 -13.71 0.98 0.42
C ILE A 346 -14.09 -0.35 -0.28
N LYS A 347 -14.81 -0.32 -1.40
CA LYS A 347 -15.12 -1.51 -2.21
C LYS A 347 -13.84 -2.21 -2.67
N HIS A 348 -12.86 -1.47 -3.20
CA HIS A 348 -11.58 -2.07 -3.61
C HIS A 348 -10.79 -2.62 -2.43
N LEU A 349 -10.73 -1.92 -1.30
CA LEU A 349 -10.07 -2.44 -0.11
C LEU A 349 -10.75 -3.70 0.42
N LYS A 350 -12.08 -3.81 0.34
CA LYS A 350 -12.80 -5.03 0.76
C LYS A 350 -12.32 -6.25 -0.03
N LEU A 351 -11.92 -6.08 -1.29
CA LEU A 351 -11.34 -7.15 -2.10
C LEU A 351 -10.00 -7.65 -1.55
N TYR A 352 -9.32 -6.93 -0.65
CA TYR A 352 -8.03 -7.38 -0.10
C TYR A 352 -8.14 -8.63 0.77
N GLY A 353 -9.33 -8.92 1.30
CA GLY A 353 -9.63 -10.15 2.01
C GLY A 353 -10.17 -11.27 1.11
N ILE A 354 -10.21 -11.08 -0.22
CA ILE A 354 -10.75 -12.04 -1.18
C ILE A 354 -9.61 -12.56 -2.05
N ASP A 355 -9.54 -13.88 -2.25
CA ASP A 355 -8.52 -14.48 -3.11
C ASP A 355 -8.71 -14.06 -4.59
N PRO A 356 -7.74 -13.37 -5.23
CA PRO A 356 -7.84 -12.99 -6.63
C PRO A 356 -7.55 -14.15 -7.60
N CYS A 357 -7.09 -15.31 -7.11
CA CYS A 357 -6.63 -16.41 -7.97
C CYS A 357 -7.75 -17.14 -8.74
N PRO A 358 -8.91 -17.44 -8.16
CA PRO A 358 -10.00 -18.09 -8.90
C PRO A 358 -10.49 -17.30 -10.12
N GLU A 359 -10.51 -15.96 -10.05
CA GLU A 359 -10.85 -15.11 -11.19
C GLU A 359 -9.73 -15.08 -12.22
N ARG A 360 -8.47 -14.98 -11.78
CA ARG A 360 -7.30 -14.98 -12.67
C ARG A 360 -7.12 -16.30 -13.41
N GLU A 361 -7.43 -17.43 -12.79
CA GLU A 361 -7.36 -18.75 -13.42
C GLU A 361 -8.41 -18.88 -14.52
N ARG A 362 -9.65 -18.49 -14.23
CA ARG A 362 -10.72 -18.42 -15.24
C ARG A 362 -10.33 -17.53 -16.42
N GLU A 363 -9.74 -16.36 -16.14
CA GLU A 363 -9.31 -15.44 -17.20
C GLU A 363 -8.15 -16.00 -18.02
N ARG A 364 -7.17 -16.66 -17.41
CA ARG A 364 -6.09 -17.34 -18.14
C ARG A 364 -6.61 -18.45 -19.02
N GLU A 365 -7.57 -19.22 -18.53
CA GLU A 365 -8.17 -20.30 -19.30
C GLU A 365 -8.96 -19.76 -20.50
N ARG A 366 -9.74 -18.68 -20.30
CA ARG A 366 -10.40 -17.96 -21.38
C ARG A 366 -9.41 -17.50 -22.46
N ILE A 367 -8.28 -16.90 -22.06
CA ILE A 367 -7.24 -16.45 -23.00
C ILE A 367 -6.62 -17.62 -23.76
N ARG A 368 -6.34 -18.75 -23.10
CA ARG A 368 -5.81 -19.96 -23.77
C ARG A 368 -6.77 -20.48 -24.84
N LEU A 369 -8.05 -20.57 -24.52
CA LEU A 369 -9.07 -21.00 -25.47
C LEU A 369 -9.16 -20.07 -26.68
N LEU A 370 -9.09 -18.75 -26.47
CA LEU A 370 -9.06 -17.76 -27.56
C LEU A 370 -7.80 -17.90 -28.44
N GLN A 371 -6.64 -18.17 -27.84
CA GLN A 371 -5.39 -18.38 -28.58
C GLN A 371 -5.41 -19.67 -29.41
N GLN A 372 -6.04 -20.73 -28.89
CA GLN A 372 -6.26 -21.98 -29.64
C GLN A 372 -7.20 -21.76 -30.83
N GLN A 373 -8.24 -20.95 -30.67
CA GLN A 373 -9.15 -20.60 -31.77
C GLN A 373 -8.49 -19.77 -32.88
N GLN A 374 -7.45 -18.97 -32.56
CA GLN A 374 -6.74 -18.15 -33.53
C GLN A 374 -5.67 -18.92 -34.33
N ASN A 375 -5.26 -20.10 -33.87
CA ASN A 375 -4.27 -20.95 -34.55
C ASN A 375 -4.82 -22.38 -34.70
N PRO A 376 -5.89 -22.59 -35.50
CA PRO A 376 -6.31 -23.94 -35.85
C PRO A 376 -5.22 -24.60 -36.69
N GLU A 377 -4.79 -25.80 -36.27
CA GLU A 377 -3.77 -26.62 -36.96
C GLU A 377 -4.08 -26.89 -38.44
#